data_AF-A0A162CVZ6-F1
#
_entry.id   AF-A0A162CVZ6-F1
#
_cell.length_a   1.000
_cell.length_b   1.000
_cell.length_c   1.000
_cell.angle_alpha   90.00
_cell.angle_beta   90.00
_cell.angle_gamma   90.00
#
_symmetry.space_group_name_H-M   'P 1'
#
loop_
_entity.id
_entity.type
_entity.pdbx_description
1 polymer ?
#
loop_
_entity_poly.entity_id
_entity_poly.type
_entity_poly.pdbx_seq_one_letter_code
_entity_poly.pdbx_strand_id
1 'polypeptide(L)' 'MNINNNTINSFEKLILDKLKIGLTQAEISNYLKEEKIKPNHIRSIEDRVRRLKERFGARTIVSLVYKLSKDGYI' A
#
# COMPACT_ATOMS: atom_id res chain seq x y z
N MET A 1 -6.05 -20.39 -14.91
CA MET A 1 -5.18 -20.35 -13.72
C MET A 1 -5.46 -19.07 -12.96
N ASN A 2 -6.09 -19.14 -11.79
CA ASN A 2 -6.27 -17.98 -10.92
C ASN A 2 -5.18 -18.04 -9.84
N ILE A 3 -3.99 -17.51 -10.16
CA ILE A 3 -2.89 -17.44 -9.21
C ILE A 3 -3.18 -16.24 -8.30
N ASN A 4 -3.97 -16.48 -7.23
CA ASN A 4 -4.14 -15.53 -6.14
C ASN A 4 -2.84 -15.49 -5.31
N ASN A 5 -1.77 -14.90 -5.84
CA ASN A 5 -0.58 -14.61 -5.05
C ASN A 5 -0.87 -13.39 -4.16
N ASN A 6 -1.51 -13.64 -3.02
CA ASN A 6 -1.78 -12.66 -1.96
C ASN A 6 -0.51 -12.23 -1.20
N THR A 7 0.63 -12.22 -1.87
CA THR A 7 1.93 -11.84 -1.28
C THR A 7 2.09 -10.33 -1.27
N ILE A 8 2.62 -9.79 -0.18
CA ILE A 8 2.98 -8.36 -0.06
C ILE A 8 4.50 -8.26 -0.13
N ASN A 9 5.01 -7.47 -1.07
CA ASN A 9 6.46 -7.20 -1.14
C ASN A 9 6.87 -6.08 -0.17
N SER A 10 8.17 -5.93 0.08
CA SER A 10 8.70 -4.94 1.03
C SER A 10 8.30 -3.50 0.73
N PHE A 11 8.19 -3.14 -0.55
CA PHE A 11 7.77 -1.79 -0.95
C PHE A 11 6.27 -1.57 -0.70
N GLU A 12 5.43 -2.56 -0.98
CA GLU A 12 4.01 -2.52 -0.64
C GLU A 12 3.80 -2.49 0.87
N LYS A 13 4.58 -3.28 1.64
CA LYS A 13 4.55 -3.27 3.10
C LYS A 13 4.89 -1.89 3.65
N LEU A 14 5.95 -1.26 3.14
CA LEU A 14 6.30 0.11 3.51
C LEU A 14 5.14 1.09 3.27
N ILE A 15 4.49 1.04 2.10
CA ILE A 15 3.33 1.89 1.80
C ILE A 15 2.21 1.62 2.81
N LEU A 16 1.89 0.36 3.06
CA LEU A 16 0.82 -0.05 3.97
C LEU A 16 1.08 0.37 5.42
N ASP A 17 2.32 0.27 5.89
CA ASP A 17 2.72 0.71 7.22
C ASP A 17 2.55 2.24 7.38
N LYS A 18 2.86 3.02 6.34
CA LYS A 18 2.62 4.47 6.35
C LYS A 18 1.13 4.80 6.32
N LEU A 19 0.33 4.09 5.52
CA LEU A 19 -1.13 4.24 5.51
C LEU A 19 -1.75 3.89 6.88
N LYS A 20 -1.21 2.85 7.55
CA LYS A 20 -1.66 2.39 8.87
C LYS A 20 -1.49 3.46 9.95
N ILE A 21 -0.45 4.28 9.89
CA ILE A 21 -0.22 5.40 10.81
C ILE A 21 -0.89 6.71 10.36
N GLY A 22 -1.72 6.67 9.30
CA GLY A 22 -2.57 7.80 8.89
C GLY A 22 -2.01 8.69 7.78
N LEU A 23 -0.84 8.37 7.20
CA LEU A 23 -0.34 9.16 6.07
C LEU A 23 -1.22 8.97 4.83
N THR A 24 -1.45 10.07 4.12
CA THR A 24 -2.05 10.10 2.79
C THR A 24 -1.04 9.63 1.73
N GLN A 25 -1.54 9.28 0.54
CA GLN A 25 -0.67 8.86 -0.57
C GLN A 25 0.28 9.99 -1.02
N ALA A 26 -0.14 11.25 -0.89
CA ALA A 26 0.68 12.42 -1.17
C ALA A 26 1.84 12.56 -0.17
N GLU A 27 1.56 12.41 1.12
CA GLU A 27 2.58 12.40 2.18
C GLU A 27 3.55 11.23 2.03
N ILE A 28 3.05 10.04 1.66
CA ILE A 28 3.91 8.88 1.34
C ILE A 28 4.84 9.20 0.15
N SER A 29 4.32 9.84 -0.90
CA SER A 29 5.15 10.28 -2.04
C SER A 29 6.26 11.22 -1.57
N ASN A 30 5.97 12.17 -0.69
CA ASN A 30 6.98 13.09 -0.15
C ASN A 30 8.02 12.37 0.71
N TYR A 31 7.57 11.52 1.64
CA TYR A 31 8.45 10.66 2.45
C TYR A 31 9.40 9.84 1.57
N LEU A 32 8.91 9.19 0.51
CA LEU A 32 9.74 8.37 -0.37
C LEU A 32 10.76 9.20 -1.17
N LYS A 33 10.44 10.47 -1.50
CA LYS A 33 11.40 11.39 -2.15
C LYS A 33 12.51 11.79 -1.18
N GLU A 34 12.15 12.16 0.05
CA GLU A 34 13.10 12.53 1.11
C GLU A 34 14.07 11.38 1.42
N GLU A 35 13.54 10.17 1.55
CA GLU A 35 14.30 8.94 1.78
C GLU A 35 15.01 8.39 0.53
N LYS A 36 14.89 9.07 -0.62
CA LYS A 36 15.44 8.65 -1.93
C LYS A 36 15.03 7.23 -2.36
N ILE A 37 13.89 6.75 -1.88
CA ILE A 37 13.31 5.44 -2.25
C ILE A 37 12.55 5.59 -3.56
N LYS A 38 12.70 4.65 -4.50
CA LYS A 38 11.94 4.63 -5.76
C LYS A 38 11.04 3.39 -5.85
N PRO A 39 9.87 3.48 -6.51
CA PRO A 39 9.27 4.69 -7.08
C PRO A 39 8.67 5.63 -6.01
N ASN A 40 8.68 6.95 -6.26
CA ASN A 40 8.22 7.97 -5.29
C ASN A 40 7.27 9.03 -5.87
N HIS A 41 6.83 8.87 -7.12
CA HIS A 41 5.80 9.74 -7.68
C HIS A 41 4.42 9.37 -7.11
N ILE A 42 3.60 10.36 -6.78
CA ILE A 42 2.23 10.17 -6.27
C ILE A 42 1.41 9.18 -7.12
N ARG A 43 1.45 9.29 -8.45
CA ARG A 43 0.74 8.38 -9.36
C ARG A 43 1.19 6.91 -9.22
N SER A 44 2.48 6.68 -8.95
CA SER A 44 2.99 5.33 -8.70
C SER A 44 2.47 4.76 -7.38
N ILE A 45 2.29 5.60 -6.37
CA ILE A 45 1.73 5.22 -5.07
C ILE A 45 0.23 4.95 -5.20
N GLU A 46 -0.50 5.84 -5.88
CA GLU A 46 -1.93 5.67 -6.21
C GLU A 46 -2.18 4.35 -6.95
N ASP A 47 -1.42 4.06 -8.01
CA ASP A 47 -1.55 2.82 -8.76
C ASP A 47 -1.24 1.59 -7.89
N ARG A 48 -0.21 1.65 -7.05
CA ARG A 48 0.12 0.56 -6.12
C ARG A 48 -1.01 0.31 -5.13
N VAL A 49 -1.55 1.36 -4.50
CA VAL A 49 -2.67 1.23 -3.54
C VAL A 49 -3.94 0.74 -4.23
N ARG A 50 -4.20 1.18 -5.47
CA ARG A 50 -5.32 0.66 -6.28
C ARG A 50 -5.18 -0.86 -6.50
N ARG A 51 -4.01 -1.33 -6.93
CA ARG A 51 -3.74 -2.77 -7.12
C ARG A 51 -3.82 -3.56 -5.82
N LEU A 52 -3.37 -3.01 -4.70
CA LEU A 52 -3.53 -3.63 -3.38
C LEU A 52 -5.00 -3.78 -3.00
N LYS A 53 -5.81 -2.73 -3.22
CA LYS A 53 -7.26 -2.78 -3.01
C LYS A 53 -7.93 -3.86 -3.86
N GLU A 54 -7.59 -3.93 -5.15
CA GLU A 54 -8.11 -4.96 -6.07
C GLU A 54 -7.68 -6.36 -5.62
N ARG A 55 -6.39 -6.55 -5.31
CA ARG A 55 -5.81 -7.85 -4.90
C ARG A 55 -6.45 -8.40 -3.62
N PHE A 56 -6.76 -7.54 -2.66
CA PHE A 56 -7.32 -7.96 -1.37
C PHE A 56 -8.85 -7.73 -1.24
N GLY A 57 -9.51 -7.26 -2.29
CA GLY A 57 -10.95 -7.01 -2.31
C GLY A 57 -11.40 -5.89 -1.35
N ALA A 58 -10.62 -4.82 -1.24
CA ALA A 58 -10.92 -3.66 -0.39
C ALA A 58 -11.44 -2.47 -1.21
N ARG A 59 -12.41 -1.73 -0.67
CA ARG A 59 -13.02 -0.57 -1.36
C ARG A 59 -12.33 0.74 -1.00
N THR A 60 -11.93 0.88 0.26
CA THR A 60 -11.26 2.07 0.81
C THR A 60 -9.91 1.70 1.40
N ILE A 61 -9.03 2.70 1.56
CA ILE A 61 -7.74 2.53 2.25
C ILE A 61 -7.96 1.99 3.66
N VAL A 62 -8.95 2.51 4.39
CA VAL A 62 -9.30 2.05 5.74
C VAL A 62 -9.67 0.57 5.73
N SER A 63 -10.53 0.13 4.81
CA SER A 63 -10.91 -1.30 4.70
C SER A 63 -9.72 -2.19 4.30
N LEU A 64 -8.78 -1.67 3.50
CA LEU A 64 -7.56 -2.38 3.11
C LEU A 64 -6.65 -2.58 4.33
N VAL A 65 -6.34 -1.50 5.06
CA VAL A 65 -5.48 -1.54 6.24
C VAL A 65 -6.09 -2.43 7.32
N TYR A 66 -7.39 -2.30 7.59
CA TYR A 66 -8.10 -3.12 8.57
C TYR A 66 -7.98 -4.61 8.23
N LYS A 67 -8.29 -4.98 6.99
CA LYS A 67 -8.23 -6.38 6.53
C LYS A 67 -6.81 -6.94 6.65
N LEU A 68 -5.81 -6.20 6.16
CA LEU A 68 -4.42 -6.66 6.18
C LEU A 68 -3.84 -6.74 7.59
N SER A 69 -4.26 -5.86 8.50
CA SER A 69 -3.87 -5.94 9.92
C SER A 69 -4.49 -7.16 10.60
N LYS A 70 -5.78 -7.41 10.33
CA LYS A 70 -6.50 -8.57 10.87
C LYS A 70 -5.92 -9.90 10.37
N ASP A 71 -5.54 -9.95 9.10
CA ASP A 71 -5.00 -11.13 8.45
C ASP A 71 -3.49 -11.33 8.73
N GLY A 72 -2.85 -10.45 9.52
CA GLY A 72 -1.46 -10.59 9.97
C GLY A 72 -0.39 -10.19 8.96
N TYR A 73 -0.75 -9.45 7.91
CA TYR A 73 0.21 -8.96 6.91
C TYR A 73 1.02 -7.74 7.39
N ILE A 74 0.39 -6.86 8.19
CA ILE A 74 0.94 -5.58 8.71
C ILE A 74 0.49 -5.28 10.14
#